data_AF-A0A9D6ZQA1-F1
#
_entry.id   AF-A0A9D6ZQA1-F1
#
_cell.length_a   1.000
_cell.length_b   1.000
_cell.length_c   1.000
_cell.angle_alpha   90.00
_cell.angle_beta   90.00
_cell.angle_gamma   90.00
#
_symmetry.space_group_name_H-M   'P 1'
#
loop_
_entity.id
_entity.type
_entity.pdbx_description
1 polymer ?
#
loop_
_entity_poly.entity_id
_entity_poly.type
_entity_poly.pdbx_seq_one_letter_code
_entity_poly.pdbx_strand_id
1 'polypeptide(L)'
;MYFYRPSGFVGGAVAYDIKTADNNVITTLHSGGYFPYYSNTGENEFWARTESRSSVTLDVKPGGVYFVKGTVGVGFFVGRPHLIVVPNEIAEKEIVECKLIPLPAKEEGKDSAKEK
;
A
#
# COMPACT_ATOMS: atom_id res chain seq x y z
N MET A 1 -5.35 -6.04 -6.90
CA MET A 1 -4.65 -4.74 -6.78
C MET A 1 -3.21 -4.99 -6.41
N TYR A 2 -2.30 -4.11 -6.82
CA TYR A 2 -0.89 -4.16 -6.45
C TYR A 2 -0.48 -2.85 -5.79
N PHE A 3 0.03 -2.95 -4.56
CA PHE A 3 0.76 -1.85 -3.93
C PHE A 3 2.23 -2.00 -4.25
N TYR A 4 2.88 -0.96 -4.73
CA TYR A 4 4.30 -1.06 -5.08
C TYR A 4 5.04 0.25 -4.83
N ARG A 5 6.33 0.15 -4.57
CA ARG A 5 7.20 1.30 -4.42
C ARG A 5 8.51 1.02 -5.16
N PRO A 6 8.76 1.67 -6.31
CA PRO A 6 10.04 1.57 -6.98
C PRO A 6 11.18 1.94 -6.04
N SER A 7 12.34 1.30 -6.24
CA SER A 7 13.55 1.69 -5.53
C SER A 7 13.92 3.13 -5.91
N GLY A 8 14.38 3.90 -4.94
CA GLY A 8 14.76 5.30 -5.16
C GLY A 8 15.89 5.70 -4.23
N PHE A 9 16.73 6.62 -4.70
CA PHE A 9 17.86 7.15 -3.92
C PHE A 9 17.37 7.92 -2.69
N VAL A 10 16.21 8.59 -2.79
CA VAL A 10 15.65 9.38 -1.70
C VAL A 10 14.66 8.56 -0.87
N GLY A 11 14.84 8.60 0.45
CA GLY A 11 13.95 7.91 1.40
C GLY A 11 14.06 6.39 1.38
N GLY A 12 15.13 5.81 0.84
CA GLY A 12 15.28 4.35 0.67
C GLY A 12 15.17 3.53 1.95
N ALA A 13 15.54 4.10 3.11
CA ALA A 13 15.42 3.47 4.43
C ALA A 13 14.02 3.64 5.06
N VAL A 14 13.16 4.49 4.49
CA VAL A 14 11.79 4.70 4.99
C VAL A 14 10.93 3.52 4.57
N ALA A 15 10.10 3.01 5.47
CA ALA A 15 8.99 2.11 5.15
C ALA A 15 7.73 2.61 5.86
N TYR A 16 6.56 2.27 5.34
CA TYR A 16 5.28 2.65 5.95
C TYR A 16 4.20 1.63 5.65
N ASP A 17 3.23 1.54 6.54
CA ASP A 17 2.10 0.64 6.36
C ASP A 17 1.10 1.19 5.36
N ILE A 18 0.61 0.30 4.49
CA ILE A 18 -0.62 0.52 3.73
C ILE A 18 -1.77 -0.05 4.55
N LYS A 19 -2.81 0.75 4.75
CA LYS A 19 -3.97 0.40 5.57
C LYS A 19 -5.27 0.63 4.81
N THR A 20 -6.30 -0.13 5.17
CA THR A 20 -7.69 0.14 4.76
C THR A 20 -8.29 1.31 5.56
N ALA A 21 -9.44 1.83 5.13
CA ALA A 21 -10.23 2.83 5.86
C ALA A 21 -10.40 2.47 7.37
N ASP A 22 -10.62 1.19 7.67
CA ASP A 22 -10.82 0.66 9.03
C ASP A 22 -9.53 0.48 9.84
N ASN A 23 -8.39 0.98 9.35
CA ASN A 23 -7.05 0.86 9.94
C ASN A 23 -6.42 -0.54 9.90
N ASN A 24 -6.99 -1.50 9.18
CA ASN A 24 -6.38 -2.83 9.01
C ASN A 24 -5.12 -2.72 8.16
N VAL A 25 -4.00 -3.27 8.66
CA VAL A 25 -2.72 -3.29 7.94
C VAL A 25 -2.77 -4.32 6.82
N ILE A 26 -2.52 -3.86 5.59
CA ILE A 26 -2.41 -4.72 4.41
C ILE A 26 -0.97 -5.25 4.30
N THR A 27 0.01 -4.35 4.36
CA THR A 27 1.43 -4.66 4.24
C THR A 27 2.27 -3.45 4.67
N THR A 28 3.56 -3.67 4.95
CA THR A 28 4.54 -2.60 5.15
C THR A 28 5.33 -2.39 3.85
N LEU A 29 5.07 -1.28 3.17
CA LEU A 29 5.66 -0.94 1.89
C LEU A 29 7.05 -0.31 2.07
N HIS A 30 8.08 -1.01 1.62
CA HIS A 30 9.47 -0.55 1.63
C HIS A 30 9.98 -0.26 0.21
N SER A 31 11.14 0.40 0.13
CA SER A 31 11.79 0.73 -1.13
C SER A 31 12.08 -0.52 -1.97
N GLY A 32 11.64 -0.54 -3.23
CA GLY A 32 11.81 -1.67 -4.14
C GLY A 32 10.89 -2.87 -3.86
N GLY A 33 9.83 -2.69 -3.07
CA GLY A 33 8.87 -3.76 -2.74
C GLY A 33 7.54 -3.63 -3.49
N TYR A 34 6.89 -4.76 -3.75
CA TYR A 34 5.48 -4.81 -4.16
C TYR A 34 4.69 -5.88 -3.43
N PHE A 35 3.38 -5.67 -3.31
CA PHE A 35 2.47 -6.57 -2.62
C PHE A 35 1.14 -6.71 -3.38
N PRO A 36 0.74 -7.92 -3.78
CA PRO A 36 -0.60 -8.18 -4.32
C PRO A 36 -1.63 -8.21 -3.20
N TYR A 37 -2.75 -7.51 -3.39
CA TYR A 37 -3.87 -7.48 -2.45
C TYR A 37 -5.20 -7.68 -3.18
N TYR A 38 -6.02 -8.58 -2.62
CA TYR A 38 -7.39 -8.82 -3.04
C TYR A 38 -8.31 -7.87 -2.26
N SER A 39 -8.83 -6.87 -2.96
CA SER A 39 -9.78 -5.90 -2.40
C SER A 39 -11.21 -6.36 -2.64
N ASN A 40 -12.12 -5.95 -1.75
CA ASN A 40 -13.54 -6.02 -2.01
C ASN A 40 -13.91 -5.11 -3.19
N THR A 41 -14.97 -5.46 -3.90
CA THR A 41 -15.53 -4.61 -4.97
C THR A 41 -16.28 -3.42 -4.38
N GLY A 42 -16.30 -2.30 -5.10
CA GLY A 42 -16.91 -1.04 -4.65
C GLY A 42 -15.88 0.01 -4.23
N GLU A 43 -16.34 1.05 -3.57
CA GLU A 43 -15.48 2.14 -3.11
C GLU A 43 -14.60 1.67 -1.94
N ASN A 44 -13.28 1.80 -2.10
CA ASN A 44 -12.30 1.46 -1.07
C ASN A 44 -11.30 2.61 -0.92
N GLU A 45 -11.05 3.02 0.32
CA GLU A 45 -9.94 3.93 0.66
C GLU A 45 -8.74 3.12 1.16
N PHE A 46 -7.57 3.48 0.63
CA PHE A 46 -6.27 3.02 1.11
C PHE A 46 -5.43 4.20 1.54
N TRP A 47 -4.77 4.10 2.68
CA TRP A 47 -3.97 5.18 3.21
C TRP A 47 -2.67 4.70 3.84
N ALA A 48 -1.71 5.61 3.88
CA ALA A 48 -0.40 5.42 4.51
C ALA A 48 -0.03 6.66 5.31
N ARG A 49 0.81 6.48 6.32
CA ARG A 49 1.28 7.59 7.17
C ARG A 49 2.69 7.35 7.69
N THR A 50 3.50 8.41 7.64
CA THR A 50 4.71 8.57 8.47
C THR A 50 4.48 9.78 9.39
N GLU A 51 4.93 10.97 8.99
CA GLU A 51 4.60 12.26 9.61
C GLU A 51 3.20 12.72 9.20
N SER A 52 2.86 12.54 7.91
CA SER A 52 1.59 12.98 7.30
C SER A 52 0.86 11.79 6.67
N ARG A 53 -0.48 11.86 6.65
CA ARG A 53 -1.34 10.87 5.99
C ARG A 53 -1.47 11.20 4.50
N SER A 54 -1.39 10.18 3.66
CA SER A 54 -1.78 10.22 2.24
C SER A 54 -2.76 9.08 2.00
N SER A 55 -3.81 9.34 1.21
CA SER A 55 -4.82 8.35 0.88
C SER A 55 -5.20 8.42 -0.60
N VAL A 56 -5.72 7.29 -1.09
CA VAL A 56 -6.35 7.15 -2.41
C VAL A 56 -7.66 6.43 -2.23
N THR A 57 -8.68 6.87 -2.95
CA THR A 57 -9.99 6.21 -3.01
C THR A 57 -10.19 5.65 -4.41
N LEU A 58 -10.60 4.39 -4.49
CA LEU A 58 -10.77 3.65 -5.74
C LEU A 58 -12.12 2.93 -5.72
N ASP A 59 -12.87 3.06 -6.82
CA ASP A 59 -14.05 2.24 -7.11
C ASP A 59 -13.59 0.97 -7.83
N VAL A 60 -13.38 -0.09 -7.04
CA VAL A 60 -12.85 -1.37 -7.49
C VAL A 60 -13.94 -2.18 -8.19
N LYS A 61 -13.75 -2.42 -9.47
CA LYS A 61 -14.66 -3.24 -10.29
C LYS A 61 -14.31 -4.74 -10.19
N PRO A 62 -15.31 -5.64 -10.29
CA PRO A 62 -15.06 -7.08 -10.38
C PRO A 62 -14.08 -7.41 -11.51
N GLY A 63 -13.05 -8.21 -11.20
CA GLY A 63 -12.01 -8.59 -12.17
C GLY A 63 -11.02 -7.48 -12.56
N GLY A 64 -11.18 -6.27 -12.00
CA GLY A 64 -10.29 -5.14 -12.30
C GLY A 64 -8.90 -5.29 -11.70
N VAL A 65 -7.89 -4.85 -12.45
CA VAL A 65 -6.50 -4.76 -11.99
C VAL A 65 -6.15 -3.29 -11.80
N TYR A 66 -5.64 -2.98 -10.60
CA TYR A 66 -5.33 -1.62 -10.17
C TYR A 66 -3.96 -1.58 -9.52
N PHE A 67 -3.25 -0.48 -9.71
CA PHE A 67 -1.92 -0.26 -9.16
C PHE A 67 -1.88 1.02 -8.34
N VAL A 68 -1.40 0.89 -7.10
CA VAL A 68 -1.18 2.01 -6.20
C VAL A 68 0.31 2.12 -5.92
N LYS A 69 0.91 3.19 -6.44
CA LYS A 69 2.31 3.52 -6.26
C LYS A 69 2.51 4.29 -4.97
N GLY A 70 3.39 3.78 -4.12
CA GLY A 70 3.95 4.50 -2.99
C GLY A 70 5.21 5.26 -3.38
N THR A 71 5.29 6.52 -2.98
CA THR A 71 6.51 7.34 -3.06
C THR A 71 6.80 7.97 -1.70
N VAL A 72 8.00 8.54 -1.54
CA VAL A 72 8.36 9.34 -0.38
C VAL A 72 8.82 10.70 -0.91
N GLY A 73 8.12 11.76 -0.54
CA GLY A 73 8.52 13.12 -0.83
C GLY A 73 9.66 13.58 0.08
N VAL A 74 10.54 14.43 -0.46
CA VAL A 74 11.60 15.12 0.30
C VAL A 74 11.12 16.54 0.61
N GLY A 75 11.17 16.92 1.88
CA GLY A 75 10.86 18.28 2.36
C GLY A 75 11.62 18.58 3.66
N PHE A 76 11.38 19.76 4.23
CA PHE A 76 12.06 20.24 5.46
C PHE A 76 11.80 19.35 6.71
N PHE A 77 10.78 18.51 6.64
CA PHE A 77 10.40 17.51 7.64
C PHE A 77 10.43 16.12 6.98
N VAL A 78 10.79 15.08 7.73
CA VAL A 78 11.30 13.80 7.24
C VAL A 78 10.20 12.95 6.54
N GLY A 79 10.33 12.78 5.22
CA GLY A 79 9.80 11.64 4.46
C GLY A 79 8.28 11.41 4.53
N ARG A 80 7.49 12.15 3.75
CA ARG A 80 6.02 11.99 3.68
C ARG A 80 5.62 10.94 2.65
N PRO A 81 4.80 9.92 2.99
CA PRO A 81 4.27 9.00 2.00
C PRO A 81 3.35 9.75 1.05
N HIS A 82 3.39 9.36 -0.20
CA HIS A 82 2.45 9.84 -1.21
C HIS A 82 2.00 8.65 -2.05
N LEU A 83 0.70 8.35 -1.97
CA LEU A 83 0.04 7.27 -2.70
C LEU A 83 -0.59 7.81 -3.98
N ILE A 84 -0.38 7.12 -5.09
CA ILE A 84 -0.89 7.52 -6.40
C ILE A 84 -1.45 6.29 -7.10
N VAL A 85 -2.64 6.42 -7.70
CA VAL A 85 -3.16 5.43 -8.64
C VAL A 85 -2.45 5.61 -9.97
N VAL A 86 -1.85 4.54 -10.49
CA VAL A 86 -1.04 4.61 -11.72
C VAL A 86 -1.70 3.77 -12.83
N PRO A 87 -1.74 4.27 -14.08
CA PRO A 87 -2.18 3.49 -15.23
C PRO A 87 -1.37 2.19 -15.40
N ASN A 88 -2.04 1.15 -15.91
CA ASN A 88 -1.45 -0.19 -16.03
C ASN A 88 -0.16 -0.17 -16.88
N GLU A 89 -0.12 0.58 -17.98
CA GLU A 89 1.02 0.60 -18.89
C GLU A 89 2.29 1.17 -18.25
N ILE A 90 2.14 2.03 -17.24
CA ILE A 90 3.25 2.58 -16.46
C ILE A 90 3.61 1.63 -15.33
N ALA A 91 2.61 1.18 -14.56
CA ALA A 91 2.85 0.34 -13.39
C ALA A 91 3.49 -1.00 -13.76
N GLU A 92 3.10 -1.61 -14.87
CA GLU A 92 3.68 -2.87 -15.36
C GLU A 92 5.17 -2.73 -15.68
N LYS A 93 5.63 -1.56 -16.13
CA LYS A 93 7.06 -1.31 -16.39
C LYS A 93 7.85 -1.01 -15.13
N GLU A 94 7.21 -0.45 -14.11
CA GLU A 94 7.88 -0.07 -12.86
C GLU A 94 7.95 -1.25 -11.88
N ILE A 95 6.89 -2.07 -11.81
CA ILE A 95 6.75 -3.12 -10.79
C ILE A 95 7.69 -4.31 -11.02
N VAL A 96 8.18 -4.52 -12.24
CA VAL A 96 9.11 -5.63 -12.58
C VAL A 96 10.44 -5.51 -11.85
N GLU A 97 10.85 -4.30 -11.49
CA GLU A 97 12.07 -4.03 -10.70
C GLU A 97 11.84 -4.20 -9.20
N CYS A 98 10.59 -4.39 -8.78
CA CYS A 98 10.22 -4.57 -7.39
C CYS A 98 10.27 -6.05 -6.99
N LYS A 99 10.55 -6.29 -5.71
CA LYS A 99 10.54 -7.62 -5.09
C LYS A 99 9.23 -7.84 -4.35
N LEU A 100 8.73 -9.08 -4.41
CA LEU A 100 7.54 -9.47 -3.67
C LEU A 100 7.79 -9.31 -2.17
N ILE A 101 6.92 -8.56 -1.51
CA ILE A 101 6.87 -8.46 -0.06
C ILE A 101 6.14 -9.72 0.44
N PRO A 102 6.74 -10.50 1.35
CA PRO A 102 6.09 -11.68 1.90
C PRO A 102 4.81 -11.28 2.65
N LEU A 103 3.81 -12.17 2.63
CA LEU A 103 2.59 -11.98 3.43
C LEU A 103 3.00 -11.75 4.89
N PRO A 104 2.45 -10.71 5.55
CA PRO A 104 2.62 -10.59 6.99
C PRO A 104 2.09 -11.89 7.61
N ALA A 105 2.84 -12.47 8.55
CA ALA A 105 2.34 -13.59 9.32
C ALA A 105 1.00 -13.16 9.93
N LYS A 106 -0.08 -13.91 9.62
CA LYS A 106 -1.41 -13.64 10.17
C LYS A 106 -1.26 -13.50 11.69
N GLU A 107 -1.60 -12.33 12.24
CA GLU A 107 -2.07 -12.32 13.62
C GLU A 107 -3.42 -13.06 13.58
N GLU A 108 -3.42 -14.30 14.10
CA GLU A 108 -4.64 -15.06 14.29
C GLU A 108 -5.61 -14.20 15.13
N GLY A 109 -6.80 -13.99 14.57
CA GLY A 109 -7.82 -13.17 15.19
C GLY A 109 -8.11 -13.64 16.62
N LYS A 110 -8.02 -12.69 17.56
CA LYS A 110 -8.90 -12.71 18.73
C LYS A 110 -10.30 -12.32 18.25
N ASP A 111 -10.98 -13.25 17.61
CA ASP A 111 -12.42 -13.14 17.40
C ASP A 111 -13.14 -13.79 18.59
N SER A 112 -13.78 -12.93 19.40
CA SER A 112 -15.11 -13.17 19.94
C SER A 112 -15.36 -14.47 20.74
N ALA A 113 -15.15 -14.41 22.06
CA ALA A 113 -15.92 -15.22 23.00
C ALA A 113 -16.18 -14.44 24.30
N LYS A 114 -17.24 -13.63 24.28
CA LYS A 114 -18.01 -13.32 25.49
C LYS A 114 -19.49 -13.39 25.15
N GLU A 115 -19.96 -14.61 25.07
CA GLU A 115 -21.33 -14.93 25.47
C GLU A 115 -21.30 -15.09 27.00
N LYS A 116 -22.04 -14.22 27.69
CA LYS A 116 -22.85 -14.46 28.90
C LYS A 116 -23.34 -13.14 29.49
#